data_AF-A0A7J4VA44-F1
#
_entry.id   AF-A0A7J4VA44-F1
#
_cell.length_a   1.000
_cell.length_b   1.000
_cell.length_c   1.000
_cell.angle_alpha   90.00
_cell.angle_beta   90.00
_cell.angle_gamma   90.00
#
_symmetry.space_group_name_H-M   'P 1'
#
loop_
_entity.id
_entity.type
_entity.pdbx_description
1 polymer ?
#
loop_
_entity_poly.entity_id
_entity_poly.type
_entity_poly.pdbx_seq_one_letter_code
_entity_poly.pdbx_strand_id
1 'polypeptide(L)'
;YVYVARTPEFDDLVVWVESTAKLAGKRIERHDAELLVSLTGDDKLMIEMQLEKLIEFAGSDRVDIDADMIKRSVAPTKQFTIFDFIDKVLIKDKPSALRLLGKIMNQGEPALLILFHLNRQFSTIVNVREALSSGQNDFEAASAAGIQKWQLDKLKPALQKYSFKDLSLVYAALLRADIALKSSDTDEKTVMFTALNEILI
;
A
#
# COMPACT_ATOMS: atom_id res chain seq x y z
N TYR A 1 33.02 -8.94 2.46
CA TYR A 1 31.96 -8.45 1.56
C TYR A 1 30.81 -7.97 2.43
N VAL A 2 30.66 -6.64 2.57
CA VAL A 2 29.53 -6.06 3.31
C VAL A 2 28.34 -6.09 2.36
N TYR A 3 27.37 -6.98 2.62
CA TYR A 3 26.06 -6.86 1.99
C TYR A 3 25.37 -5.64 2.59
N VAL A 4 25.45 -4.51 1.88
CA VAL A 4 24.58 -3.37 2.19
C VAL A 4 23.19 -3.77 1.72
N ALA A 5 22.32 -4.11 2.67
CA ALA A 5 20.91 -4.38 2.39
C ALA A 5 20.25 -3.07 1.93
N ARG A 6 20.37 -2.77 0.64
CA ARG A 6 19.55 -1.74 -0.01
C ARG A 6 18.13 -2.26 -0.13
N THR A 7 17.14 -1.43 0.16
CA THR A 7 15.74 -1.76 -0.11
C THR A 7 15.58 -1.90 -1.63
N PRO A 8 15.05 -3.03 -2.14
CA PRO A 8 14.92 -3.25 -3.58
C PRO A 8 13.93 -2.25 -4.21
N GLU A 9 14.29 -1.70 -5.36
CA GLU A 9 13.39 -0.91 -6.21
C GLU A 9 12.38 -1.82 -6.92
N PHE A 10 11.35 -1.24 -7.54
CA PHE A 10 10.33 -2.01 -8.27
C PHE A 10 10.95 -2.96 -9.31
N ASP A 11 11.95 -2.48 -10.07
CA ASP A 11 12.64 -3.30 -11.06
C ASP A 11 13.49 -4.41 -10.41
N ASP A 12 14.12 -4.13 -9.26
CA ASP A 12 14.83 -5.16 -8.49
C ASP A 12 13.88 -6.27 -8.04
N LEU A 13 12.64 -5.92 -7.64
CA LEU A 13 11.61 -6.89 -7.24
C LEU A 13 11.14 -7.73 -8.43
N VAL A 14 10.94 -7.12 -9.60
CA VAL A 14 10.57 -7.83 -10.83
C VAL A 14 11.66 -8.83 -11.23
N VAL A 15 12.92 -8.39 -11.28
CA VAL A 15 14.08 -9.25 -11.58
C VAL A 15 14.22 -10.38 -10.56
N TRP A 16 13.95 -10.09 -9.29
CA TRP A 16 13.96 -11.10 -8.23
C TRP A 16 12.86 -12.15 -8.41
N VAL A 17 11.64 -11.75 -8.80
CA VAL A 17 10.54 -12.68 -9.12
C VAL A 17 10.90 -13.58 -10.29
N GLU A 18 11.39 -13.01 -11.40
CA GLU A 18 11.83 -13.77 -12.58
C GLU A 18 12.90 -14.82 -12.22
N SER A 19 13.89 -14.40 -11.42
CA SER A 19 14.98 -15.26 -10.98
C SER A 19 14.50 -16.39 -10.07
N THR A 20 13.61 -16.09 -9.14
CA THR A 20 13.08 -17.05 -8.16
C THR A 20 12.18 -18.08 -8.84
N ALA A 21 11.30 -17.65 -9.76
CA ALA A 21 10.50 -18.55 -10.58
C ALA A 21 11.36 -19.52 -11.39
N LYS A 22 12.43 -18.99 -12.01
CA LYS A 22 13.38 -19.80 -12.78
C LYS A 22 14.11 -20.84 -11.93
N LEU A 23 14.53 -20.48 -10.71
CA LEU A 23 15.14 -21.42 -9.76
C LEU A 23 14.18 -22.55 -9.35
N ALA A 24 12.87 -22.26 -9.31
CA ALA A 24 11.82 -23.26 -9.08
C ALA A 24 11.40 -24.04 -10.34
N GLY A 25 12.12 -23.90 -11.45
CA GLY A 25 11.81 -24.59 -12.72
C GLY A 25 10.58 -24.04 -13.44
N LYS A 26 10.14 -22.82 -13.11
CA LYS A 26 9.05 -22.11 -13.76
C LYS A 26 9.55 -20.99 -14.66
N ARG A 27 8.69 -20.53 -15.56
CA ARG A 27 8.90 -19.35 -16.39
C ARG A 27 7.76 -18.37 -16.15
N ILE A 28 8.12 -17.12 -15.91
CA ILE A 28 7.21 -15.98 -15.81
C ILE A 28 7.74 -14.91 -16.75
N GLU A 29 6.90 -14.35 -17.61
CA GLU A 29 7.32 -13.26 -18.47
C GLU A 29 7.41 -11.96 -17.67
N ARG A 30 8.24 -11.01 -18.14
CA ARG A 30 8.47 -9.75 -17.41
C ARG A 30 7.18 -9.01 -17.09
N HIS A 31 6.27 -8.92 -18.05
CA HIS A 31 4.99 -8.23 -17.88
C HIS A 31 4.09 -8.91 -16.82
N ASP A 32 4.19 -10.23 -16.68
CA ASP A 32 3.48 -11.01 -15.65
C ASP A 32 4.16 -10.87 -14.28
N ALA A 33 5.49 -10.80 -14.22
CA ALA A 33 6.23 -10.50 -13.01
C ALA A 33 5.92 -9.07 -12.51
N GLU A 34 5.87 -8.09 -13.40
CA GLU A 34 5.42 -6.73 -13.12
C GLU A 34 3.99 -6.71 -12.58
N LEU A 35 3.09 -7.53 -13.14
CA LEU A 35 1.72 -7.68 -12.63
C LEU A 35 1.71 -8.26 -11.21
N LEU A 36 2.50 -9.30 -10.93
CA LEU A 36 2.58 -9.91 -9.60
C LEU A 36 3.09 -8.91 -8.54
N VAL A 37 4.18 -8.20 -8.83
CA VAL A 37 4.72 -7.16 -7.93
C VAL A 37 3.70 -6.04 -7.76
N SER A 38 3.04 -5.61 -8.84
CA SER A 38 2.02 -4.57 -8.78
C SER A 38 0.80 -4.97 -7.93
N LEU A 39 0.37 -6.23 -7.99
CA LEU A 39 -0.75 -6.76 -7.21
C LEU A 39 -0.40 -7.12 -5.76
N THR A 40 0.90 -7.23 -5.44
CA THR A 40 1.34 -7.64 -4.10
C THR A 40 1.88 -6.46 -3.28
N GLY A 41 2.44 -5.44 -3.94
CA GLY A 41 3.09 -4.29 -3.30
C GLY A 41 4.61 -4.45 -3.29
N ASP A 42 5.29 -3.65 -2.45
CA ASP A 42 6.75 -3.62 -2.30
C ASP A 42 7.27 -4.51 -1.17
N ASP A 43 6.38 -5.24 -0.50
CA ASP A 43 6.73 -6.22 0.52
C ASP A 43 7.25 -7.50 -0.12
N LYS A 44 8.58 -7.65 -0.16
CA LYS A 44 9.26 -8.81 -0.73
C LYS A 44 8.77 -10.14 -0.12
N LEU A 45 8.51 -10.19 1.19
CA LEU A 45 8.04 -11.40 1.84
C LEU A 45 6.66 -11.79 1.30
N MET A 46 5.79 -10.80 1.08
CA MET A 46 4.47 -11.06 0.53
C MET A 46 4.55 -11.51 -0.94
N ILE A 47 5.43 -10.90 -1.73
CA ILE A 47 5.69 -11.33 -3.12
C ILE A 47 6.18 -12.78 -3.13
N GLU A 48 7.09 -13.15 -2.22
CA GLU A 48 7.58 -14.52 -2.05
C GLU A 48 6.44 -15.50 -1.78
N MET A 49 5.59 -15.20 -0.80
CA MET A 49 4.43 -16.04 -0.47
C MET A 49 3.46 -16.21 -1.65
N GLN A 50 3.21 -15.14 -2.43
CA GLN A 50 2.34 -15.24 -3.61
C GLN A 50 3.00 -16.03 -4.73
N LEU A 51 4.31 -15.87 -4.94
CA LEU A 51 5.06 -16.61 -5.94
C LEU A 51 5.14 -18.11 -5.61
N GLU A 52 5.40 -18.47 -4.35
CA GLU A 52 5.38 -19.87 -3.88
C GLU A 52 4.02 -20.51 -4.15
N LYS A 53 2.94 -19.81 -3.81
CA LYS A 53 1.57 -20.28 -4.07
C LYS A 53 1.31 -20.48 -5.57
N LEU A 54 1.84 -19.60 -6.42
CA LEU A 54 1.74 -19.72 -7.88
C LEU A 54 2.53 -20.91 -8.42
N ILE A 55 3.74 -21.14 -7.90
CA ILE A 55 4.59 -22.29 -8.25
C ILE A 55 3.88 -23.60 -7.86
N GLU A 56 3.32 -23.66 -6.66
CA GLU A 56 2.55 -24.82 -6.17
C GLU A 56 1.29 -25.05 -7.01
N PHE A 57 0.54 -23.98 -7.30
CA PHE A 57 -0.65 -24.03 -8.14
C PHE A 57 -0.36 -24.49 -9.58
N ALA A 58 0.82 -24.17 -10.12
CA ALA A 58 1.25 -24.64 -11.44
C ALA A 58 1.51 -26.17 -11.49
N GLY A 59 1.80 -26.80 -10.35
CA GLY A 59 2.13 -28.24 -10.28
C GLY A 59 3.36 -28.61 -11.11
N SER A 60 3.60 -29.89 -11.41
CA SER A 60 4.72 -30.33 -12.26
C SER A 60 4.50 -30.05 -13.75
N ASP A 61 3.25 -30.00 -14.18
CA ASP A 61 2.89 -30.16 -15.60
C ASP A 61 2.88 -28.83 -16.37
N ARG A 62 2.89 -27.71 -15.63
CA ARG A 62 2.85 -26.37 -16.20
C ARG A 62 4.12 -25.60 -15.85
N VAL A 63 4.87 -25.21 -16.87
CA VAL A 63 6.11 -24.41 -16.73
C VAL A 63 5.80 -22.91 -16.64
N ASP A 64 4.78 -22.45 -17.36
CA ASP A 64 4.46 -21.02 -17.50
C ASP A 64 3.45 -20.53 -16.46
N ILE A 65 3.83 -19.46 -15.75
CA ILE A 65 2.97 -18.65 -14.88
C ILE A 65 2.48 -17.47 -15.70
N ASP A 66 1.16 -17.39 -15.96
CA ASP A 66 0.53 -16.34 -16.77
C ASP A 66 -0.33 -15.37 -15.95
N ALA A 67 -0.73 -14.26 -16.58
CA ALA A 67 -1.58 -13.24 -15.98
C ALA A 67 -2.88 -13.79 -15.34
N ASP A 68 -3.49 -14.82 -15.94
CA ASP A 68 -4.75 -15.38 -15.44
C ASP A 68 -4.53 -16.20 -14.16
N MET A 69 -3.46 -16.99 -14.09
CA MET A 69 -3.05 -17.66 -12.85
C MET A 69 -2.74 -16.66 -11.76
N ILE A 70 -2.01 -15.58 -12.10
CA ILE A 70 -1.68 -14.50 -11.16
C ILE A 70 -2.96 -13.87 -10.61
N LYS A 71 -3.87 -13.43 -11.47
CA LYS A 71 -5.13 -12.80 -11.03
C LYS A 71 -6.01 -13.72 -10.20
N ARG A 72 -5.97 -15.04 -10.43
CA ARG A 72 -6.75 -16.03 -9.67
C ARG A 72 -6.11 -16.40 -8.33
N SER A 73 -4.79 -16.54 -8.29
CA SER A 73 -4.06 -16.96 -7.10
C SER A 73 -3.81 -15.79 -6.14
N VAL A 74 -3.45 -14.64 -6.71
CA VAL A 74 -3.27 -13.34 -6.06
C VAL A 74 -4.64 -12.65 -6.00
N ALA A 75 -5.63 -13.34 -5.44
CA ALA A 75 -6.85 -12.66 -5.00
C ALA A 75 -6.43 -11.46 -4.14
N PRO A 76 -7.14 -10.31 -4.20
CA PRO A 76 -6.74 -9.10 -3.47
C PRO A 76 -6.48 -9.47 -2.01
N THR A 77 -5.21 -9.47 -1.62
CA THR A 77 -4.87 -9.76 -0.24
C THR A 77 -5.49 -8.66 0.60
N LYS A 78 -5.74 -8.99 1.86
CA LYS A 78 -6.18 -8.04 2.88
C LYS A 78 -5.32 -6.75 2.85
N GLN A 79 -4.00 -6.95 2.77
CA GLN A 79 -3.00 -5.89 2.65
C GLN A 79 -3.08 -5.11 1.32
N PHE A 80 -3.24 -5.78 0.17
CA PHE A 80 -3.41 -5.10 -1.12
C PHE A 80 -4.69 -4.24 -1.14
N THR A 81 -5.79 -4.77 -0.59
CA THR A 81 -7.05 -4.02 -0.52
C THR A 81 -6.92 -2.78 0.37
N ILE A 82 -6.12 -2.86 1.45
CA ILE A 82 -5.79 -1.70 2.29
C ILE A 82 -4.97 -0.67 1.51
N PHE A 83 -3.95 -1.07 0.76
CA PHE A 83 -3.15 -0.13 -0.04
C PHE A 83 -3.99 0.56 -1.13
N ASP A 84 -4.82 -0.19 -1.85
CA ASP A 84 -5.80 0.37 -2.79
C ASP A 84 -6.71 1.39 -2.11
N PHE A 85 -7.20 1.08 -0.90
CA PHE A 85 -8.02 1.99 -0.12
C PHE A 85 -7.28 3.29 0.19
N ILE A 86 -6.06 3.18 0.72
CA ILE A 86 -5.22 4.34 1.03
C ILE A 86 -4.99 5.18 -0.23
N ASP A 87 -4.68 4.57 -1.38
CA ASP A 87 -4.51 5.28 -2.64
C ASP A 87 -5.76 6.08 -3.04
N LYS A 88 -6.96 5.49 -2.87
CA LYS A 88 -8.22 6.22 -3.13
C LYS A 88 -8.43 7.38 -2.17
N VAL A 89 -8.05 7.26 -0.91
CA VAL A 89 -8.07 8.36 0.06
C VAL A 89 -7.14 9.48 -0.40
N LEU A 90 -5.89 9.15 -0.76
CA LEU A 90 -4.88 10.14 -1.13
C LEU A 90 -5.22 10.93 -2.39
N ILE A 91 -5.93 10.33 -3.33
CA ILE A 91 -6.41 11.04 -4.52
C ILE A 91 -7.78 11.71 -4.30
N LYS A 92 -8.31 11.73 -3.08
CA LYS A 92 -9.65 12.22 -2.74
C LYS A 92 -10.79 11.57 -3.56
N ASP A 93 -10.65 10.30 -3.94
CA ASP A 93 -11.74 9.52 -4.57
C ASP A 93 -12.66 8.94 -3.48
N LYS A 94 -13.52 9.81 -2.96
CA LYS A 94 -14.44 9.49 -1.86
C LYS A 94 -15.38 8.32 -2.16
N PRO A 95 -16.04 8.22 -3.32
CA PRO A 95 -16.90 7.08 -3.62
C PRO A 95 -16.14 5.74 -3.58
N SER A 96 -14.95 5.67 -4.17
CA SER A 96 -14.15 4.43 -4.16
C SER A 96 -13.57 4.11 -2.79
N ALA A 97 -13.10 5.12 -2.05
CA ALA A 97 -12.58 4.95 -0.71
C ALA A 97 -13.65 4.39 0.26
N LEU A 98 -14.88 4.92 0.23
CA LEU A 98 -15.99 4.43 1.06
C LEU A 98 -16.36 2.98 0.73
N ARG A 99 -16.39 2.61 -0.56
CA ARG A 99 -16.65 1.22 -0.99
C ARG A 99 -15.57 0.27 -0.50
N LEU A 100 -14.29 0.64 -0.66
CA LEU A 100 -13.17 -0.19 -0.23
C LEU A 100 -13.11 -0.32 1.29
N LEU A 101 -13.36 0.76 2.04
CA LEU A 101 -13.45 0.69 3.50
C LEU A 101 -14.49 -0.34 3.95
N GLY A 102 -15.70 -0.30 3.37
CA GLY A 102 -16.75 -1.28 3.66
C GLY A 102 -16.32 -2.71 3.34
N LYS A 103 -15.65 -2.92 2.19
CA LYS A 103 -15.12 -4.24 1.80
C LYS A 103 -14.09 -4.76 2.80
N ILE A 104 -13.10 -3.94 3.16
CA ILE A 104 -12.00 -4.27 4.09
C ILE A 104 -12.57 -4.66 5.46
N MET A 105 -13.48 -3.85 6.00
CA MET A 105 -14.09 -4.15 7.31
C MET A 105 -15.00 -5.38 7.27
N ASN A 106 -15.71 -5.63 6.16
CA ASN A 106 -16.50 -6.86 5.98
C ASN A 106 -15.63 -8.11 5.83
N GLN A 107 -14.38 -7.97 5.39
CA GLN A 107 -13.37 -9.04 5.38
C GLN A 107 -12.76 -9.28 6.77
N GLY A 108 -13.23 -8.58 7.81
CA GLY A 108 -12.81 -8.75 9.19
C GLY A 108 -11.46 -8.12 9.50
N GLU A 109 -11.08 -7.06 8.78
CA GLU A 109 -9.89 -6.29 9.13
C GLU A 109 -10.14 -5.37 10.32
N PRO A 110 -9.27 -5.37 11.35
CA PRO A 110 -9.47 -4.54 12.53
C PRO A 110 -9.47 -3.05 12.19
N ALA A 111 -10.43 -2.28 12.72
CA ALA A 111 -10.52 -0.85 12.48
C ALA A 111 -9.24 -0.10 12.89
N LEU A 112 -8.62 -0.50 14.01
CA LEU A 112 -7.35 0.05 14.49
C LEU A 112 -6.19 -0.15 13.50
N LEU A 113 -6.18 -1.26 12.75
CA LEU A 113 -5.16 -1.51 11.72
C LEU A 113 -5.34 -0.55 10.55
N ILE A 114 -6.58 -0.38 10.07
CA ILE A 114 -6.90 0.57 8.99
C ILE A 114 -6.53 2.00 9.41
N LEU A 115 -6.86 2.37 10.66
CA LEU A 115 -6.54 3.67 11.23
C LEU A 115 -5.03 3.89 11.36
N PHE A 116 -4.27 2.86 11.73
CA PHE A 116 -2.80 2.89 11.74
C PHE A 116 -2.23 3.18 10.34
N HIS A 117 -2.72 2.48 9.31
CA HIS A 117 -2.27 2.71 7.93
C HIS A 117 -2.58 4.13 7.45
N LEU A 118 -3.75 4.67 7.76
CA LEU A 118 -4.09 6.07 7.47
C LEU A 118 -3.13 7.04 8.16
N ASN A 119 -2.91 6.87 9.47
CA ASN A 119 -1.99 7.71 10.22
C ASN A 119 -0.57 7.69 9.64
N ARG A 120 -0.03 6.49 9.37
CA ARG A 120 1.30 6.34 8.76
C ARG A 120 1.38 7.07 7.42
N GLN A 121 0.36 6.94 6.59
CA GLN A 121 0.36 7.56 5.27
C GLN A 121 0.32 9.08 5.34
N PHE A 122 -0.53 9.66 6.20
CA PHE A 122 -0.60 11.11 6.37
C PHE A 122 0.66 11.67 7.03
N SER A 123 1.30 10.94 7.96
CA SER A 123 2.61 11.32 8.52
C SER A 123 3.70 11.35 7.46
N THR A 124 3.70 10.37 6.55
CA THR A 124 4.60 10.38 5.40
C THR A 124 4.40 11.63 4.54
N ILE A 125 3.14 12.00 4.28
CA ILE A 125 2.80 13.19 3.50
C ILE A 125 3.22 14.49 4.18
N VAL A 126 3.08 14.60 5.50
CA VAL A 126 3.59 15.76 6.27
C VAL A 126 5.10 15.86 6.13
N ASN A 127 5.82 14.78 6.43
CA ASN A 127 7.28 14.76 6.40
C ASN A 127 7.84 15.13 5.02
N VAL A 128 7.27 14.57 3.95
CA VAL A 128 7.67 14.93 2.58
C VAL A 128 7.39 16.41 2.30
N ARG A 129 6.23 16.94 2.70
CA ARG A 129 5.89 18.35 2.45
C ARG A 129 6.78 19.30 3.23
N GLU A 130 7.09 19.01 4.48
CA GLU A 130 7.99 19.81 5.31
C GLU A 130 9.41 19.84 4.72
N ALA A 131 9.93 18.68 4.31
CA ALA A 131 11.22 18.57 3.64
C ALA A 131 11.30 19.42 2.36
N LEU A 132 10.32 19.25 1.46
CA LEU A 132 10.25 20.01 0.20
C LEU A 132 10.08 21.52 0.44
N SER A 133 9.27 21.91 1.43
CA SER A 133 9.07 23.32 1.80
C SER A 133 10.33 23.95 2.39
N SER A 134 11.23 23.13 2.95
CA SER A 134 12.53 23.56 3.48
C SER A 134 13.62 23.62 2.41
N GLY A 135 13.27 23.43 1.12
CA GLY A 135 14.19 23.52 -0.01
C GLY A 135 14.96 22.23 -0.30
N GLN A 136 14.62 21.11 0.35
CA GLN A 136 15.24 19.81 0.07
C GLN A 136 14.78 19.29 -1.30
N ASN A 137 15.64 18.49 -1.94
CA ASN A 137 15.29 17.82 -3.19
C ASN A 137 14.48 16.53 -2.94
N ASP A 138 13.92 15.94 -4.01
CA ASP A 138 13.10 14.73 -3.93
C ASP A 138 13.80 13.53 -3.23
N PHE A 139 15.12 13.40 -3.36
CA PHE A 139 15.86 12.30 -2.73
C PHE A 139 15.99 12.51 -1.22
N GLU A 140 16.33 13.73 -0.81
CA GLU A 140 16.39 14.14 0.60
C GLU A 140 15.01 14.05 1.26
N ALA A 141 13.97 14.51 0.59
CA ALA A 141 12.60 14.44 1.08
C ALA A 141 12.09 13.01 1.24
N ALA A 142 12.41 12.12 0.30
CA ALA A 142 12.09 10.70 0.41
C ALA A 142 12.81 10.07 1.62
N SER A 143 14.11 10.34 1.77
CA SER A 143 14.90 9.86 2.89
C SER A 143 14.39 10.37 4.24
N ALA A 144 14.02 11.65 4.33
CA ALA A 144 13.47 12.26 5.54
C ALA A 144 12.12 11.65 5.95
N ALA A 145 11.30 11.25 4.97
CA ALA A 145 10.03 10.58 5.19
C ALA A 145 10.15 9.06 5.37
N GLY A 146 11.36 8.49 5.30
CA GLY A 146 11.60 7.05 5.44
C GLY A 146 11.01 6.21 4.30
N ILE A 147 10.91 6.79 3.10
CA ILE A 147 10.37 6.16 1.90
C ILE A 147 11.37 6.20 0.75
N GLN A 148 11.12 5.39 -0.27
CA GLN A 148 11.88 5.37 -1.51
C GLN A 148 11.43 6.47 -2.47
N LYS A 149 12.31 6.86 -3.40
CA LYS A 149 12.01 7.89 -4.40
C LYS A 149 10.77 7.59 -5.23
N TRP A 150 10.61 6.34 -5.68
CA TRP A 150 9.44 5.93 -6.46
C TRP A 150 8.13 6.04 -5.66
N GLN A 151 8.17 5.87 -4.34
CA GLN A 151 7.01 6.07 -3.46
C GLN A 151 6.69 7.56 -3.34
N LEU A 152 7.71 8.42 -3.23
CA LEU A 152 7.52 9.87 -3.27
C LEU A 152 6.89 10.32 -4.59
N ASP A 153 7.33 9.76 -5.72
CA ASP A 153 6.74 10.06 -7.03
C ASP A 153 5.25 9.70 -7.09
N LYS A 154 4.85 8.57 -6.52
CA LYS A 154 3.44 8.19 -6.35
C LYS A 154 2.67 9.13 -5.40
N LEU A 155 3.34 9.76 -4.43
CA LEU A 155 2.73 10.70 -3.48
C LEU A 155 2.62 12.12 -3.99
N LYS A 156 3.35 12.51 -5.04
CA LYS A 156 3.28 13.87 -5.62
C LYS A 156 1.85 14.35 -5.91
N PRO A 157 0.93 13.53 -6.48
CA PRO A 157 -0.46 13.94 -6.64
C PRO A 157 -1.17 14.25 -5.31
N ALA A 158 -0.92 13.47 -4.26
CA ALA A 158 -1.46 13.72 -2.92
C ALA A 158 -0.88 15.00 -2.32
N LEU A 159 0.39 15.31 -2.61
CA LEU A 159 1.02 16.53 -2.13
C LEU A 159 0.29 17.80 -2.59
N GLN A 160 -0.28 17.77 -3.80
CA GLN A 160 -1.05 18.87 -4.37
C GLN A 160 -2.49 18.97 -3.82
N LYS A 161 -3.05 17.86 -3.33
CA LYS A 161 -4.45 17.79 -2.87
C LYS A 161 -4.66 18.12 -1.39
N TYR A 162 -3.60 18.02 -0.60
CA TYR A 162 -3.64 18.28 0.84
C TYR A 162 -2.75 19.47 1.16
N SER A 163 -3.31 20.59 1.58
CA SER A 163 -2.53 21.68 2.20
C SER A 163 -2.14 21.33 3.64
N PHE A 164 -1.25 22.11 4.26
CA PHE A 164 -0.98 21.98 5.70
C PHE A 164 -2.27 22.14 6.53
N LYS A 165 -3.19 23.01 6.10
CA LYS A 165 -4.50 23.18 6.74
C LYS A 165 -5.36 21.92 6.62
N ASP A 166 -5.38 21.29 5.45
CA ASP A 166 -6.13 20.05 5.23
C ASP A 166 -5.55 18.92 6.09
N LEU A 167 -4.22 18.83 6.20
CA LEU A 167 -3.58 17.85 7.07
C LEU A 167 -3.96 18.03 8.53
N SER A 168 -4.02 19.27 9.04
CA SER A 168 -4.49 19.52 10.41
C SER A 168 -5.93 19.01 10.63
N LEU A 169 -6.82 19.19 9.65
CA LEU A 169 -8.19 18.66 9.70
C LEU A 169 -8.20 17.13 9.66
N VAL A 170 -7.38 16.53 8.81
CA VAL A 170 -7.21 15.07 8.74
C VAL A 170 -6.76 14.50 10.09
N TYR A 171 -5.73 15.07 10.72
CA TYR A 171 -5.28 14.61 12.04
C TYR A 171 -6.34 14.78 13.12
N ALA A 172 -7.13 15.86 13.07
CA ALA A 172 -8.24 16.03 14.00
C ALA A 172 -9.29 14.91 13.83
N ALA A 173 -9.59 14.50 12.60
CA ALA A 173 -10.49 13.38 12.32
C ALA A 173 -9.90 12.03 12.77
N LEU A 174 -8.61 11.78 12.48
CA LEU A 174 -7.91 10.57 12.90
C LEU A 174 -7.83 10.44 14.43
N LEU A 175 -7.58 11.54 15.14
CA LEU A 175 -7.57 11.57 16.61
C LEU A 175 -8.95 11.27 17.20
N ARG A 176 -10.02 11.87 16.65
CA ARG A 176 -11.39 11.56 17.07
C ARG A 176 -11.71 10.08 16.88
N ALA A 177 -11.32 9.51 15.74
CA ALA A 177 -11.50 8.09 15.44
C ALA A 177 -10.72 7.20 16.43
N ASP A 178 -9.46 7.51 16.71
CA ASP A 178 -8.62 6.76 17.64
C ASP A 178 -9.23 6.70 19.05
N ILE A 179 -9.69 7.85 19.55
CA ILE A 179 -10.38 7.94 20.85
C ILE A 179 -11.67 7.10 20.82
N ALA A 180 -12.51 7.29 19.80
CA ALA A 180 -13.79 6.58 19.71
C ALA A 180 -13.62 5.05 19.63
N LEU A 181 -12.62 4.55 18.90
CA LEU A 181 -12.33 3.11 18.83
C LEU A 181 -11.79 2.53 20.14
N LYS A 182 -11.12 3.35 20.97
CA LYS A 182 -10.50 2.89 22.22
C LYS A 182 -11.38 3.02 23.45
N SER A 183 -12.37 3.91 23.41
CA SER A 183 -13.10 4.33 24.62
C SER A 183 -14.62 4.38 24.47
N SER A 184 -15.20 4.01 23.32
CA SER A 184 -16.64 4.09 23.11
C SER A 184 -17.23 2.74 22.72
N ASP A 185 -18.51 2.56 23.05
CA ASP A 185 -19.34 1.42 22.63
C ASP A 185 -19.92 1.61 21.21
N THR A 186 -19.40 2.60 20.47
CA THR A 186 -19.85 2.90 19.11
C THR A 186 -19.33 1.84 18.16
N ASP A 187 -20.19 1.39 17.24
CA ASP A 187 -19.81 0.47 16.18
C ASP A 187 -18.59 0.98 15.37
N GLU A 188 -17.56 0.14 15.27
CA GLU A 188 -16.29 0.51 14.64
C GLU A 188 -16.46 0.96 13.18
N LYS A 189 -17.40 0.35 12.44
CA LYS A 189 -17.67 0.76 11.05
C LYS A 189 -18.18 2.19 11.04
N THR A 190 -19.14 2.52 11.88
CA THR A 190 -19.68 3.88 12.00
C THR A 190 -18.58 4.90 12.29
N VAL A 191 -17.67 4.58 13.22
CA VAL A 191 -16.51 5.45 13.53
C VAL A 191 -15.63 5.66 12.30
N MET A 192 -15.22 4.58 11.62
CA MET A 192 -14.32 4.67 10.46
C MET A 192 -14.96 5.38 9.27
N PHE A 193 -16.24 5.13 8.97
CA PHE A 193 -16.96 5.83 7.90
C PHE A 193 -17.13 7.32 8.20
N THR A 194 -17.35 7.69 9.47
CA THR A 194 -17.42 9.10 9.89
C THR A 194 -16.06 9.77 9.70
N ALA A 195 -14.99 9.15 10.21
CA ALA A 195 -13.63 9.67 10.06
C ALA A 195 -13.25 9.87 8.58
N LEU A 196 -13.56 8.88 7.72
CA LEU A 196 -13.28 8.97 6.29
C LEU A 196 -14.07 10.11 5.61
N ASN A 197 -15.31 10.35 6.03
CA ASN A 197 -16.09 11.47 5.51
C ASN A 197 -15.48 12.82 5.87
N GLU A 198 -14.95 12.97 7.09
CA GLU A 198 -14.26 14.18 7.56
C GLU A 198 -12.92 14.42 6.86
N ILE A 199 -12.16 13.35 6.58
CA ILE A 199 -10.87 13.40 5.86
C ILE A 199 -11.05 13.85 4.40
N LEU A 200 -12.18 13.50 3.79
CA LEU A 200 -12.48 13.70 2.37
C LEU A 200 -13.47 14.84 2.10
N ILE A 201 -13.49 15.84 2.98
CA ILE A 201 -14.10 17.15 2.73
C ILE A 201 -13.19 17.96 1.80
#